data_AF-A0A1F4BIS7-F1
#
_entry.id   AF-A0A1F4BIS7-F1
#
_cell.length_a   1.000
_cell.length_b   1.000
_cell.length_c   1.000
_cell.angle_alpha   90.00
_cell.angle_beta   90.00
_cell.angle_gamma   90.00
#
_symmetry.space_group_name_H-M   'P 1'
#
loop_
_entity.id
_entity.type
_entity.pdbx_description
1 polymer ?
#
loop_
_entity_poly.entity_id
_entity_poly.type
_entity_poly.pdbx_seq_one_letter_code
_entity_poly.pdbx_strand_id
1 'polypeptide(L)' 'MSSLVEELSQKARALPAEDRVRLAEELLATVQEVDAEVEAAWEEEIRRRIAEIDSGTAKLIPADEVFAEVRRLLK' A
#
# COMPACT_ATOMS: atom_id res chain seq x y z
N MET A 1 -15.42 32.08 -3.12
CA MET A 1 -16.24 30.97 -3.63
C MET A 1 -15.41 29.71 -3.43
N SER A 2 -15.98 28.68 -2.82
CA SER A 2 -15.27 27.39 -2.67
C SER A 2 -15.11 26.76 -4.05
N SER A 3 -13.96 26.18 -4.32
CA SER A 3 -13.79 25.32 -5.48
C SER A 3 -14.61 24.04 -5.30
N LEU A 4 -14.97 23.40 -6.43
CA LEU A 4 -15.66 22.11 -6.40
C LEU A 4 -14.87 21.04 -5.62
N VAL A 5 -13.53 21.08 -5.72
CA VAL A 5 -12.65 20.15 -4.99
C VAL A 5 -12.76 20.36 -3.48
N GLU A 6 -12.81 21.61 -3.01
CA GLU A 6 -12.99 21.92 -1.59
C GLU A 6 -14.36 21.46 -1.07
N GLU A 7 -15.43 21.64 -1.85
CA GLU A 7 -16.77 21.19 -1.47
C GLU A 7 -16.87 19.66 -1.40
N LEU A 8 -16.31 18.95 -2.39
CA LEU A 8 -16.26 17.49 -2.41
C LEU A 8 -15.39 16.95 -1.27
N SER A 9 -14.27 17.62 -0.97
CA SER A 9 -13.39 17.24 0.14
C SER A 9 -14.08 17.38 1.49
N GLN A 10 -14.86 18.45 1.71
CA GLN A 10 -15.63 18.64 2.93
C GLN A 10 -16.69 17.54 3.09
N LYS A 11 -17.44 17.23 2.01
CA LYS A 11 -18.44 16.16 2.01
C LYS A 11 -17.81 14.79 2.27
N ALA A 12 -16.68 14.49 1.62
CA ALA A 12 -15.94 13.24 1.80
C ALA A 12 -15.46 13.09 3.25
N ARG A 13 -14.94 14.15 3.88
CA ARG A 13 -14.49 14.12 5.28
C ARG A 13 -15.61 13.87 6.29
N ALA A 14 -16.85 14.22 5.95
CA ALA A 14 -18.02 13.98 6.80
C ALA A 14 -18.54 12.53 6.75
N LEU A 15 -18.07 11.71 5.82
CA LEU A 15 -18.47 10.30 5.71
C LEU A 15 -17.90 9.45 6.86
N PRO A 16 -18.54 8.31 7.19
CA PRO A 16 -17.94 7.26 8.03
C PRO A 16 -16.58 6.81 7.50
N ALA A 17 -15.72 6.28 8.39
CA ALA A 17 -14.35 5.92 8.04
C ALA A 17 -14.26 4.94 6.86
N GLU A 18 -15.12 3.92 6.84
CA GLU A 18 -15.16 2.91 5.77
C GLU A 18 -15.51 3.51 4.41
N ASP A 19 -16.51 4.39 4.37
CA ASP A 19 -16.92 5.07 3.13
C ASP A 19 -15.87 6.05 2.61
N ARG A 20 -15.08 6.67 3.52
CA ARG A 20 -13.95 7.51 3.11
C ARG A 20 -12.86 6.70 2.42
N VAL A 21 -12.55 5.52 2.96
CA VAL A 21 -11.56 4.61 2.36
C VAL A 21 -12.04 4.16 0.98
N ARG A 22 -13.29 3.68 0.88
CA ARG A 22 -13.87 3.25 -0.39
C ARG A 22 -13.86 4.36 -1.45
N LEU A 23 -14.28 5.57 -1.09
CA LEU A 23 -14.27 6.71 -2.03
C LEU A 23 -12.83 7.09 -2.45
N ALA A 24 -11.87 7.01 -1.55
CA ALA A 24 -10.47 7.27 -1.87
C ALA A 24 -9.92 6.21 -2.84
N GLU A 25 -10.23 4.93 -2.62
CA GLU A 25 -9.86 3.82 -3.52
C GLU A 25 -10.46 3.99 -4.91
N GLU A 26 -11.77 4.29 -5.00
CA GLU A 26 -12.46 4.53 -6.28
C GLU A 26 -11.81 5.68 -7.07
N LEU A 27 -11.48 6.79 -6.40
CA LEU A 27 -10.82 7.93 -7.04
C LEU A 27 -9.39 7.62 -7.45
N LEU A 28 -8.61 6.96 -6.58
CA LEU A 28 -7.23 6.56 -6.88
C LEU A 28 -7.16 5.61 -8.09
N ALA A 29 -8.13 4.70 -8.21
CA ALA A 29 -8.21 3.78 -9.36
C ALA A 29 -8.40 4.50 -10.70
N THR A 30 -8.90 5.74 -10.72
CA THR A 30 -9.06 6.52 -11.96
C THR A 30 -7.77 7.20 -12.43
N VAL A 31 -6.78 7.35 -11.54
CA VAL A 31 -5.53 8.06 -11.81
C VAL A 31 -4.29 7.18 -11.69
N GLN A 32 -4.43 5.96 -11.13
CA GLN A 32 -3.37 4.96 -11.16
C GLN A 32 -3.25 4.39 -12.57
N GLU A 33 -2.31 4.94 -13.33
CA GLU A 33 -1.78 4.25 -14.50
C GLU A 33 -0.82 3.16 -14.00
N VAL A 34 -1.08 1.92 -14.38
CA VAL A 34 -0.13 0.82 -14.17
C VAL A 34 0.96 0.99 -15.21
N ASP A 35 2.12 1.44 -14.77
CA ASP A 35 3.32 1.44 -15.60
C ASP A 35 3.77 -0.01 -15.81
N ALA A 36 3.64 -0.49 -17.05
CA ALA A 36 3.95 -1.87 -17.41
C ALA A 36 5.43 -2.23 -17.17
N GLU A 37 6.35 -1.25 -17.25
CA GLU A 37 7.77 -1.47 -16.96
C GLU A 37 7.97 -1.66 -15.46
N VAL A 38 7.29 -0.86 -14.64
CA VAL A 38 7.29 -1.02 -13.18
C VAL A 38 6.72 -2.37 -12.78
N GLU A 39 5.58 -2.77 -13.34
CA GLU A 39 4.96 -4.07 -13.04
C GLU A 39 5.88 -5.24 -13.43
N ALA A 40 6.50 -5.18 -14.61
CA ALA A 40 7.45 -6.20 -15.05
C ALA A 40 8.69 -6.29 -14.13
N ALA A 41 9.22 -5.14 -13.70
CA ALA A 41 10.33 -5.08 -12.75
C ALA A 41 9.95 -5.65 -11.38
N TRP A 42 8.73 -5.38 -10.91
CA TRP A 42 8.19 -5.99 -9.69
C TRP A 42 8.05 -7.51 -9.81
N GLU A 43 7.55 -8.00 -10.94
CA GLU A 43 7.40 -9.43 -11.17
C GLU A 43 8.76 -10.16 -11.18
N GLU A 44 9.77 -9.55 -11.80
CA GLU A 44 11.15 -10.06 -11.76
C GLU A 44 11.71 -10.09 -10.34
N GLU A 45 11.55 -9.00 -9.58
CA GLU A 45 12.02 -8.90 -8.20
C GLU A 45 11.36 -9.96 -7.28
N ILE A 46 10.05 -10.15 -7.41
CA ILE A 46 9.31 -11.15 -6.64
C ILE A 46 9.84 -12.55 -6.95
N ARG A 47 10.00 -12.89 -8.24
CA ARG A 47 10.56 -14.19 -8.65
C ARG A 47 11.97 -14.38 -8.09
N ARG A 48 12.83 -13.36 -8.13
CA ARG A 48 14.18 -13.43 -7.56
C ARG A 48 14.16 -13.69 -6.07
N ARG A 49 13.35 -12.95 -5.30
CA ARG A 49 13.27 -13.09 -3.84
C ARG A 49 12.73 -14.45 -3.42
N ILE A 50 11.73 -14.98 -4.12
CA ILE A 50 11.23 -16.35 -3.86
C ILE A 50 12.37 -17.36 -4.06
N ALA A 51 13.12 -17.27 -5.15
CA ALA A 51 14.24 -18.18 -5.41
C ALA A 51 15.36 -18.07 -4.36
N GLU A 52 15.67 -16.87 -3.88
CA GLU A 52 16.65 -16.66 -2.79
C GLU A 52 16.18 -17.32 -1.48
N ILE A 53 14.88 -17.25 -1.18
CA ILE A 53 14.28 -17.90 0.00
C ILE A 53 14.34 -19.42 -0.14
N ASP A 54 13.87 -19.95 -1.27
CA ASP A 54 13.80 -21.39 -1.51
C ASP A 54 15.20 -22.04 -1.54
N SER A 55 16.20 -21.32 -2.04
CA SER A 55 17.60 -21.74 -2.04
C SER A 55 18.30 -21.55 -0.69
N GLY A 56 17.66 -20.92 0.29
CA GLY A 56 18.23 -20.62 1.61
C GLY A 56 19.34 -19.57 1.59
N THR A 57 19.44 -18.79 0.51
CA THR A 57 20.44 -17.71 0.37
C THR A 57 19.93 -16.36 0.86
N ALA A 58 18.61 -16.20 0.99
CA ALA A 58 18.00 -15.01 1.54
C ALA A 58 18.34 -14.83 3.03
N LYS A 59 18.67 -13.59 3.42
CA LYS A 59 18.77 -13.21 4.83
C LYS A 59 17.39 -12.92 5.38
N LEU A 60 16.83 -13.86 6.12
CA LEU A 60 15.51 -13.75 6.74
C LEU A 60 15.60 -13.19 8.17
N ILE A 61 14.50 -12.56 8.61
CA ILE A 61 14.32 -12.12 10.00
C ILE A 61 13.20 -12.99 10.59
N PRO A 62 13.37 -13.57 11.80
CA PRO A 62 12.31 -14.29 12.48
C PRO A 62 11.06 -13.42 12.67
N ALA A 63 9.88 -14.00 12.43
CA ALA A 63 8.62 -13.26 12.47
C ALA A 63 8.32 -12.68 13.86
N ASP A 64 8.69 -13.41 14.92
CA ASP A 64 8.55 -12.98 16.31
C ASP A 64 9.37 -11.73 16.63
N GLU A 65 10.60 -11.62 16.08
CA GLU A 65 11.42 -10.42 16.17
C GLU A 65 10.75 -9.22 15.48
N VAL A 66 10.24 -9.42 14.25
CA VAL A 66 9.53 -8.37 13.50
C VAL A 66 8.30 -7.86 14.28
N PHE A 67 7.47 -8.77 14.78
CA PHE A 67 6.28 -8.39 15.53
C PHE A 67 6.59 -7.77 16.89
N ALA A 68 7.69 -8.18 17.55
CA ALA A 68 8.15 -7.54 18.77
C ALA A 68 8.53 -6.07 18.54
N GLU A 69 9.23 -5.79 17.45
CA GLU A 69 9.63 -4.43 17.08
C GLU A 69 8.42 -3.54 16.74
N VAL A 70 7.48 -4.04 15.94
CA VAL A 70 6.23 -3.31 15.62
C VAL A 70 5.47 -2.94 16.90
N ARG A 71 5.33 -3.87 17.85
CA ARG A 71 4.68 -3.59 19.14
C ARG A 71 5.42 -2.53 19.97
N ARG A 72 6.74 -2.42 19.83
CA ARG A 72 7.54 -1.41 20.52
C ARG A 72 7.32 -0.01 19.94
N LEU A 73 7.17 0.10 18.61
CA LEU A 73 6.94 1.37 17.91
C LEU A 73 5.53 1.94 18.10
N LEU A 74 4.55 1.10 18.40
CA LEU A 74 3.14 1.49 18.62
C LEU A 74 2.82 1.83 20.09
N LYS A 75 3.81 1.82 20.98
CA LYS A 75 3.69 2.29 22.38
C LYS A 75 4.17 3.72 22.50
#